data_AF-A0A6B3EV02-F1
#
_entry.id   AF-A0A6B3EV02-F1
#
_cell.length_a   1.000
_cell.length_b   1.000
_cell.length_c   1.000
_cell.angle_alpha   90.00
_cell.angle_beta   90.00
_cell.angle_gamma   90.00
#
_symmetry.space_group_name_H-M   'P 1'
#
loop_
_entity.id
_entity.type
_entity.pdbx_description
1 polymer ?
#
loop_
_entity_poly.entity_id
_entity_poly.type
_entity_poly.pdbx_seq_one_letter_code
_entity_poly.pdbx_strand_id
1 'polypeptide(L)'
;VAGVQINFRMPDVLSLGIGGGSHVVRDGTGAAVGPASVGYRLGREALVFGGSRLTATDIAVAGGRAEVGDPSLVAHLERSFVDAALAEIDARLAEVVDRMR
;
A
#
# COMPACT_ATOMS: atom_id res chain seq x y z
N VAL A 1 -6.99 31.19 -12.40
CA VAL A 1 -7.60 30.14 -13.25
C VAL A 1 -9.05 30.51 -13.56
N ALA A 2 -9.28 31.00 -14.78
CA ALA A 2 -10.47 30.99 -15.66
C ALA A 2 -11.93 31.21 -15.19
N GLY A 3 -12.29 31.60 -13.97
CA GLY A 3 -13.64 32.13 -13.68
C GLY A 3 -14.84 31.23 -14.04
N VAL A 4 -14.62 29.91 -14.16
CA VAL A 4 -15.65 28.93 -14.47
C VAL A 4 -16.38 28.59 -13.18
N GLN A 5 -17.70 28.80 -13.14
CA GLN A 5 -18.53 28.22 -12.07
C GLN A 5 -18.65 26.72 -12.31
N ILE A 6 -17.93 25.95 -11.52
CA ILE A 6 -17.97 24.49 -11.60
C ILE A 6 -19.08 24.01 -10.65
N ASN A 7 -20.27 23.70 -11.17
CA ASN A 7 -21.37 23.13 -10.40
C ASN A 7 -21.19 21.61 -10.21
N PHE A 8 -20.06 21.21 -9.63
CA PHE A 8 -19.92 19.88 -9.04
C PHE A 8 -19.94 20.08 -7.52
N ARG A 9 -20.79 19.32 -6.82
CA ARG A 9 -20.61 19.15 -5.38
C ARG A 9 -19.21 18.55 -5.21
N MET A 10 -18.33 19.27 -4.53
CA MET A 10 -16.96 18.80 -4.28
C MET A 10 -17.10 17.43 -3.60
N PRO A 11 -16.66 16.33 -4.22
CA PRO A 11 -16.71 15.04 -3.54
C PRO A 11 -15.84 15.19 -2.29
N ASP A 12 -16.35 14.72 -1.15
CA ASP A 12 -15.54 14.64 0.06
C ASP A 12 -14.34 13.72 -0.23
N VAL A 13 -13.18 14.31 -0.50
CA VAL A 13 -11.94 13.57 -0.73
C VAL A 13 -11.30 13.32 0.62
N LEU A 14 -11.36 12.07 1.08
CA LEU A 14 -10.54 11.62 2.21
C LEU A 14 -9.23 11.03 1.67
N SER A 15 -8.12 11.70 1.95
CA SER A 15 -6.79 11.19 1.59
C SER A 15 -6.37 10.05 2.53
N LEU A 16 -6.25 8.84 2.00
CA LEU A 16 -5.64 7.70 2.70
C LEU A 16 -4.17 7.56 2.28
N GLY A 17 -3.25 7.70 3.23
CA GLY A 17 -1.80 7.58 3.00
C GLY A 17 -1.29 6.14 2.82
N ILE A 18 -2.00 5.32 2.03
CA ILE A 18 -1.60 3.96 1.67
C ILE A 18 -1.58 3.83 0.15
N GLY A 19 -0.46 3.37 -0.39
CA GLY A 19 -0.34 3.00 -1.79
C GLY A 19 0.76 1.97 -1.96
N GLY A 20 1.01 1.54 -3.21
CA GLY A 20 1.98 0.48 -3.49
C GLY A 20 3.39 0.73 -2.94
N GLY A 21 3.80 1.99 -2.82
CA GLY A 21 5.11 2.40 -2.27
C GLY A 21 5.16 2.57 -0.76
N SER A 22 4.05 2.43 -0.03
CA SER A 22 4.04 2.54 1.42
C SER A 22 4.95 1.50 2.04
N HIS A 23 5.84 1.92 2.94
CA HIS A 23 6.73 1.02 3.65
C HIS A 23 5.94 0.08 4.55
N VAL A 24 6.36 -1.17 4.61
CA VAL A 24 5.80 -2.17 5.52
C VAL A 24 6.88 -2.54 6.53
N VAL A 25 6.53 -2.49 7.80
CA VAL A 25 7.42 -2.87 8.91
C VAL A 25 6.71 -3.86 9.81
N ARG A 26 7.48 -4.73 10.47
CA ARG A 26 6.95 -5.59 11.53
C ARG A 26 6.61 -4.74 12.75
N ASP A 27 5.44 -4.96 13.31
CA ASP A 27 4.98 -4.33 14.55
C ASP A 27 4.51 -5.41 15.53
N GLY A 28 5.41 -5.84 16.42
CA GLY A 28 5.16 -6.98 17.30
C GLY A 28 4.81 -8.25 16.51
N THR A 29 3.60 -8.78 16.74
CA THR A 29 3.05 -9.94 16.02
C THR A 29 2.32 -9.57 14.71
N GLY A 30 2.20 -8.28 14.42
CA GLY A 30 1.50 -7.75 13.24
C GLY A 30 2.42 -7.00 12.28
N ALA A 31 1.82 -6.08 11.54
CA ALA A 31 2.49 -5.25 10.55
C ALA A 31 1.94 -3.82 10.60
N ALA A 32 2.82 -2.85 10.37
CA ALA A 32 2.42 -1.46 10.16
C ALA A 32 2.75 -1.02 8.72
N VAL A 33 1.85 -0.26 8.11
CA VAL A 33 1.95 0.16 6.70
C VAL A 33 1.92 1.69 6.58
N GLY A 34 2.97 2.28 6.01
CA GLY A 34 3.12 3.73 5.92
C GLY A 34 3.36 4.39 7.29
N PRO A 35 3.24 5.74 7.41
CA PRO A 35 2.98 6.70 6.33
C PRO A 35 4.19 6.95 5.42
N ALA A 36 5.38 6.49 5.82
CA ALA A 36 6.57 6.59 5.00
C ALA A 36 6.42 5.79 3.70
N SER A 37 6.96 6.32 2.59
CA SER A 37 6.82 5.72 1.26
C SER A 37 8.04 5.97 0.39
N VAL A 38 8.33 5.03 -0.50
CA VAL A 38 9.35 5.21 -1.56
C VAL A 38 8.88 6.13 -2.69
N GLY A 39 7.56 6.39 -2.77
CA GLY A 39 6.95 7.27 -3.76
C GLY A 39 7.27 6.85 -5.19
N TYR A 40 7.72 7.81 -6.01
CA TYR A 40 8.08 7.58 -7.41
C TYR A 40 9.23 6.57 -7.59
N ARG A 41 9.99 6.27 -6.54
CA ARG A 41 11.11 5.31 -6.58
C ARG A 41 10.68 3.86 -6.40
N LEU A 42 9.37 3.58 -6.36
CA LEU A 42 8.84 2.22 -6.22
C LEU A 42 9.51 1.23 -7.17
N GLY A 43 9.60 1.55 -8.47
CA GLY A 43 10.21 0.70 -9.49
C GLY A 43 11.70 0.39 -9.31
N ARG A 44 12.38 0.99 -8.31
CA ARG A 44 13.79 0.75 -8.00
C ARG A 44 14.00 0.27 -6.57
N GLU A 45 13.20 0.74 -5.63
CA GLU A 45 13.42 0.53 -4.20
C GLU A 45 12.65 -0.67 -3.64
N ALA A 46 11.54 -1.08 -4.26
CA ALA A 46 10.77 -2.24 -3.80
C ALA A 46 11.52 -3.56 -4.03
N LEU A 47 11.25 -4.55 -3.18
CA LEU A 47 11.92 -5.87 -3.26
C LEU A 47 11.62 -6.58 -4.58
N VAL A 48 10.37 -6.53 -5.08
CA VAL A 48 9.97 -7.15 -6.36
C VAL A 48 10.69 -6.56 -7.57
N PHE A 49 11.38 -5.42 -7.43
CA PHE A 49 12.21 -4.82 -8.48
C PHE A 49 13.72 -4.94 -8.20
N GLY A 50 14.12 -5.74 -7.21
CA GLY A 50 15.53 -5.90 -6.80
C GLY A 50 16.04 -4.79 -5.88
N GLY A 51 15.14 -3.99 -5.31
CA GLY A 51 15.47 -2.98 -4.32
C GLY A 51 15.69 -3.56 -2.91
N SER A 52 15.73 -2.67 -1.92
CA SER A 52 16.02 -3.02 -0.51
C SER A 52 14.92 -2.66 0.47
N ARG A 53 13.83 -2.07 -0.01
CA ARG A 53 12.73 -1.59 0.83
C ARG A 53 11.53 -2.48 0.65
N LEU A 54 11.03 -3.03 1.77
CA LEU A 54 9.75 -3.70 1.79
C LEU A 54 8.61 -2.67 1.67
N THR A 55 7.72 -2.91 0.73
CA THR A 55 6.59 -2.05 0.38
C THR A 55 5.28 -2.83 0.28
N ALA A 56 4.15 -2.11 0.24
CA ALA A 56 2.84 -2.72 0.07
C ALA A 56 2.70 -3.51 -1.24
N THR A 57 3.41 -3.11 -2.30
CA THR A 57 3.47 -3.88 -3.57
C THR A 57 4.10 -5.25 -3.35
N ASP A 58 5.18 -5.32 -2.57
CA ASP A 58 5.86 -6.58 -2.27
C ASP A 58 4.94 -7.56 -1.52
N ILE A 59 4.19 -7.04 -0.54
CA ILE A 59 3.18 -7.81 0.21
C ILE A 59 2.05 -8.28 -0.72
N ALA A 60 1.58 -7.43 -1.62
CA ALA A 60 0.53 -7.80 -2.57
C ALA A 60 0.97 -8.93 -3.52
N VAL A 61 2.21 -8.88 -4.00
CA VAL A 61 2.79 -9.93 -4.86
C VAL A 61 3.02 -11.22 -4.07
N ALA A 62 3.61 -11.14 -2.88
CA ALA A 62 3.83 -12.31 -2.00
C ALA A 62 2.51 -12.99 -1.58
N GLY A 63 1.45 -12.20 -1.42
CA GLY A 63 0.09 -12.66 -1.11
C GLY A 63 -0.71 -13.13 -2.34
N GLY A 64 -0.15 -13.06 -3.55
CA GLY A 64 -0.84 -13.45 -4.79
C GLY A 64 -2.00 -12.53 -5.19
N ARG A 65 -2.04 -11.29 -4.69
CA ARG A 65 -3.05 -10.28 -5.04
C ARG A 65 -2.65 -9.43 -6.25
N ALA A 66 -1.39 -9.48 -6.68
CA ALA A 66 -0.88 -8.71 -7.82
C ALA A 66 0.24 -9.46 -8.55
N GLU A 67 0.33 -9.23 -9.86
CA GLU A 67 1.40 -9.74 -10.72
C GLU A 67 2.28 -8.56 -11.18
N VAL A 68 3.29 -8.21 -10.37
CA VAL A 68 4.17 -7.07 -10.60
C VAL A 68 5.61 -7.43 -10.23
N GLY A 69 6.58 -7.06 -11.08
CA GLY A 69 8.00 -7.33 -10.83
C GLY A 69 8.32 -8.83 -10.85
N ASP A 70 9.30 -9.23 -10.04
CA ASP A 70 9.73 -10.62 -9.89
C ASP A 70 9.24 -11.21 -8.53
N PRO A 71 8.26 -12.12 -8.54
CA PRO A 71 7.74 -12.75 -7.33
C PRO A 71 8.77 -13.58 -6.55
N SER A 72 9.83 -14.06 -7.19
CA SER A 72 10.86 -14.85 -6.53
C SER A 72 11.62 -14.02 -5.47
N LEU A 73 11.71 -12.70 -5.67
CA LEU A 73 12.38 -11.78 -4.75
C LEU A 73 11.62 -11.57 -3.44
N VAL A 74 10.35 -11.96 -3.37
CA VAL A 74 9.51 -11.83 -2.17
C VAL A 74 9.02 -13.19 -1.63
N ALA A 75 9.41 -14.29 -2.26
CA ALA A 75 9.02 -15.65 -1.85
C ALA A 75 9.57 -16.05 -0.47
N HIS A 76 10.60 -15.36 0.02
CA HIS A 76 11.20 -15.58 1.34
C HIS A 76 10.39 -14.96 2.48
N LEU A 77 9.37 -14.15 2.18
CA LEU A 77 8.54 -13.53 3.21
C LEU A 77 7.67 -14.58 3.90
N GLU A 78 7.63 -14.50 5.23
CA GLU A 78 6.83 -15.39 6.06
C GLU A 78 5.33 -15.17 5.78
N ARG A 79 4.59 -16.26 5.53
CA ARG A 79 3.17 -16.18 5.16
C ARG A 79 2.31 -15.49 6.22
N SER A 80 2.54 -15.79 7.50
CA SER A 80 1.83 -15.16 8.62
C SER A 80 1.98 -13.64 8.63
N PHE A 81 3.18 -13.14 8.29
CA PHE A 81 3.46 -11.71 8.22
C PHE A 81 2.84 -11.06 6.99
N VAL A 82 2.87 -11.74 5.84
CA VAL A 82 2.17 -11.29 4.62
C VAL A 82 0.67 -11.16 4.90
N ASP A 83 0.06 -12.18 5.51
CA ASP A 83 -1.36 -12.19 5.84
C ASP A 83 -1.71 -11.09 6.85
N ALA A 84 -0.87 -10.86 7.87
CA ALA A 84 -1.04 -9.77 8.83
C ALA A 84 -0.96 -8.37 8.17
N ALA A 85 -0.01 -8.17 7.26
CA ALA A 85 0.13 -6.91 6.53
C ALA A 85 -1.03 -6.65 5.57
N LEU A 86 -1.55 -7.69 4.91
CA LEU A 86 -2.75 -7.58 4.08
C LEU A 86 -3.99 -7.26 4.92
N ALA A 87 -4.15 -7.90 6.08
CA ALA A 87 -5.26 -7.63 6.98
C ALA A 87 -5.25 -6.17 7.48
N GLU A 88 -4.08 -5.62 7.80
CA GLU A 88 -3.93 -4.21 8.19
C GLU A 88 -4.31 -3.25 7.04
N ILE A 89 -3.89 -3.53 5.81
CA ILE A 89 -4.26 -2.73 4.64
C ILE A 89 -5.78 -2.76 4.43
N ASP A 90 -6.37 -3.96 4.49
CA ASP A 90 -7.81 -4.15 4.31
C ASP A 90 -8.62 -3.43 5.40
N ALA A 91 -8.17 -3.50 6.67
CA ALA A 91 -8.81 -2.83 7.80
C ALA A 91 -8.81 -1.31 7.65
N ARG A 92 -7.67 -0.71 7.26
CA ARG A 92 -7.57 0.74 7.05
C ARG A 92 -8.38 1.22 5.86
N LEU A 93 -8.46 0.42 4.79
CA LEU A 93 -9.33 0.73 3.66
C LEU A 93 -10.81 0.67 4.08
N ALA A 94 -11.21 -0.33 4.85
CA ALA A 94 -12.57 -0.47 5.35
C ALA A 94 -12.97 0.72 6.26
N GLU A 95 -12.10 1.14 7.19
CA GLU A 95 -12.34 2.31 8.05
C GLU A 95 -12.60 3.58 7.23
N VAL A 96 -11.81 3.80 6.18
CA VAL A 96 -11.98 4.97 5.30
C VAL A 96 -13.30 4.90 4.54
N VAL A 97 -13.67 3.74 4.01
CA VAL A 97 -14.92 3.55 3.28
C VAL A 97 -16.13 3.76 4.21
N ASP A 98 -16.08 3.26 5.43
CA ASP A 98 -17.17 3.44 6.40
C ASP A 98 -17.36 4.90 6.82
N ARG A 99 -16.28 5.70 6.84
CA ARG A 99 -16.35 7.15 7.12
C ARG A 99 -16.92 7.98 5.97
N MET A 100 -17.00 7.42 4.76
CA MET A 100 -17.59 8.09 3.59
C MET A 100 -19.10 7.82 3.45
N ARG A 101 -19.65 6.88 4.24
CA ARG A 101 -21.09 6.61 4.32
C ARG A 101 -21.79 7.64 5.20
#